data_AF-A0A9E3I0S0-F1
#
_entry.id   AF-A0A9E3I0S0-F1
#
_cell.length_a   1.000
_cell.length_b   1.000
_cell.length_c   1.000
_cell.angle_alpha   90.00
_cell.angle_beta   90.00
_cell.angle_gamma   90.00
#
_symmetry.space_group_name_H-M   'P 1'
#
loop_
_entity.id
_entity.type
_entity.pdbx_description
1 polymer ?
#
loop_
_entity_poly.entity_id
_entity_poly.type
_entity_poly.pdbx_seq_one_letter_code
_entity_poly.pdbx_strand_id
1 'polypeptide(L)'
;MEEEITQIDHTLERLVRLKLIKKGLPEDQEASLDKLNGLKTRKEKHRKHFMDQIKELEGKIHELQNAVVKITGTVYPRTSITIYDKSITVMESWIYVYFKYMSTEEELVAADLEKV
;
A
#
# COMPACT_ATOMS: atom_id res chain seq x y z
N MET A 1 -3.74 -9.71 -16.30
CA MET A 1 -2.56 -10.34 -15.67
C MET A 1 -2.89 -11.72 -15.11
N GLU A 2 -4.02 -11.89 -14.40
CA GLU A 2 -4.51 -13.21 -13.98
C GLU A 2 -4.84 -14.14 -15.15
N GLU A 3 -5.50 -13.62 -16.20
CA GLU A 3 -5.84 -14.39 -17.41
C GLU A 3 -4.64 -14.97 -18.15
N GLU A 4 -3.50 -14.26 -18.16
CA GLU A 4 -2.26 -14.77 -18.78
C GLU A 4 -1.64 -15.91 -17.97
N ILE A 5 -1.76 -15.88 -16.65
CA ILE A 5 -1.22 -16.90 -15.76
C ILE A 5 -2.06 -18.18 -15.88
N THR A 6 -3.39 -18.06 -15.93
CA THR A 6 -4.27 -19.21 -16.16
C THR A 6 -4.07 -19.84 -17.53
N GLN A 7 -3.82 -19.05 -18.58
CA GLN A 7 -3.48 -19.59 -19.90
C GLN A 7 -2.14 -20.35 -19.89
N ILE A 8 -1.13 -19.85 -19.17
CA ILE A 8 0.15 -20.53 -18.97
C ILE A 8 -0.01 -21.84 -18.19
N ASP A 9 -0.81 -21.84 -17.13
CA ASP A 9 -1.08 -23.05 -16.35
C ASP A 9 -1.77 -24.13 -17.19
N HIS A 10 -2.76 -23.74 -18.01
CA HIS A 10 -3.44 -24.67 -18.91
C HIS A 10 -2.51 -25.28 -19.97
N THR A 11 -1.55 -24.50 -20.49
CA THR A 11 -0.57 -25.00 -21.45
C THR A 11 0.48 -25.89 -20.80
N LEU A 12 0.92 -25.56 -19.58
CA LEU A 12 1.83 -26.39 -18.78
C LEU A 12 1.20 -27.74 -18.44
N GLU A 13 -0.04 -27.77 -17.96
CA GLU A 13 -0.74 -29.03 -17.66
C GLU A 13 -0.85 -29.93 -18.90
N ARG A 14 -1.14 -29.34 -20.06
CA ARG A 14 -1.25 -30.08 -21.32
C ARG A 14 0.08 -30.67 -21.75
N LEU A 15 1.19 -29.93 -21.62
CA LEU A 15 2.53 -30.41 -21.95
C LEU A 15 3.03 -31.46 -20.96
N VAL A 16 2.75 -31.32 -19.66
CA VAL A 16 3.09 -32.33 -18.63
C VAL A 16 2.33 -33.64 -18.86
N ARG A 17 1.03 -33.57 -19.20
CA ARG A 17 0.25 -34.76 -19.58
C ARG A 17 0.83 -35.44 -20.82
N LEU A 18 1.26 -34.67 -21.81
CA LEU A 18 1.94 -35.21 -22.99
C LEU A 18 3.29 -35.87 -22.65
N LYS A 19 4.06 -35.30 -21.70
CA LYS A 19 5.30 -35.90 -21.16
C LYS A 19 5.05 -37.29 -20.58
N LEU A 20 3.99 -37.40 -19.78
CA LEU A 20 3.62 -38.64 -19.08
C LEU A 20 3.10 -39.73 -20.04
N ILE A 21 2.43 -39.35 -21.13
CA ILE A 21 1.83 -40.31 -22.09
C ILE A 21 2.82 -40.78 -23.16
N LYS A 22 3.77 -39.94 -23.62
CA LYS A 22 4.63 -40.25 -24.78
C LYS A 22 6.09 -40.64 -24.49
N LYS A 23 6.50 -40.86 -23.23
CA LYS A 23 7.90 -41.22 -22.86
C LYS A 23 8.98 -40.24 -23.41
N GLY A 24 8.61 -38.99 -23.66
CA GLY A 24 9.52 -37.95 -24.14
C GLY A 24 8.78 -36.87 -24.91
N LEU A 25 9.07 -35.61 -24.61
CA LEU A 25 8.72 -34.51 -25.51
C LEU A 25 9.84 -34.35 -26.53
N PRO A 26 9.54 -33.91 -27.77
CA PRO A 26 10.56 -33.39 -28.68
C PRO A 26 11.39 -32.30 -28.00
N GLU A 27 12.69 -32.22 -28.28
CA GLU A 27 13.64 -31.28 -27.64
C GLU A 27 13.14 -29.82 -27.69
N ASP A 28 12.51 -29.41 -28.79
CA ASP A 28 11.94 -28.07 -28.96
C ASP A 28 10.80 -27.76 -27.97
N GLN A 29 10.00 -28.77 -27.63
CA GLN A 29 8.90 -28.64 -26.67
C GLN A 29 9.40 -28.70 -25.23
N GLU A 30 10.48 -29.45 -24.95
CA GLU A 30 11.13 -29.47 -23.64
C GLU A 30 11.82 -28.14 -23.34
N ALA A 31 12.55 -27.58 -24.31
CA ALA A 31 13.12 -26.23 -24.22
C ALA A 31 12.04 -25.14 -24.05
N SER A 32 10.88 -25.32 -24.68
CA SER A 32 9.74 -24.41 -24.52
C SER A 32 9.11 -24.51 -23.11
N LEU A 33 9.01 -25.72 -22.57
CA LEU A 33 8.54 -25.97 -21.20
C LEU A 33 9.46 -25.29 -20.18
N ASP A 34 10.77 -25.44 -20.34
CA ASP A 34 11.76 -24.83 -19.43
C ASP A 34 11.73 -23.30 -19.49
N LYS A 35 11.58 -22.72 -20.69
CA LYS A 35 11.39 -21.28 -20.86
C LYS A 35 10.11 -20.80 -20.17
N LEU A 36 9.00 -21.51 -20.34
CA LEU A 36 7.72 -21.16 -19.70
C LEU A 36 7.81 -21.26 -18.18
N ASN A 37 8.46 -22.29 -17.65
CA ASN A 37 8.71 -22.44 -16.22
C ASN A 37 9.56 -21.27 -15.69
N GLY A 38 10.65 -20.92 -16.39
CA GLY A 38 11.49 -19.78 -16.02
C GLY A 38 10.72 -18.45 -16.02
N LEU A 39 9.88 -18.21 -17.03
CA LEU A 39 9.01 -17.03 -17.10
C LEU A 39 7.99 -17.01 -15.96
N LYS A 40 7.37 -18.15 -15.63
CA LYS A 40 6.44 -18.28 -14.52
C LYS A 40 7.13 -17.95 -13.19
N THR A 41 8.28 -18.56 -12.90
CA THR A 41 9.02 -18.28 -11.67
C THR A 41 9.44 -16.81 -11.56
N ARG A 42 9.85 -16.19 -12.68
CA ARG A 42 10.20 -14.76 -12.69
C ARG A 42 8.98 -13.87 -12.44
N LYS A 43 7.85 -14.16 -13.09
CA LYS A 43 6.58 -13.44 -12.87
C LYS A 43 6.10 -13.59 -11.43
N GLU A 44 6.20 -14.77 -10.83
CA GLU A 44 5.85 -15.01 -9.43
C GLU A 44 6.74 -14.24 -8.46
N LYS A 45 8.06 -14.19 -8.71
CA LYS A 45 8.99 -13.36 -7.93
C LYS A 45 8.65 -11.88 -8.00
N HIS A 46 8.37 -11.36 -9.20
CA HIS A 46 7.96 -9.97 -9.35
C HIS A 46 6.63 -9.68 -8.65
N ARG A 47 5.64 -10.59 -8.77
CA ARG A 47 4.36 -10.47 -8.07
C ARG A 47 4.56 -10.38 -6.56
N LYS A 48 5.40 -11.25 -6.00
CA LYS A 48 5.73 -11.22 -4.57
C LYS A 48 6.38 -9.89 -4.18
N HIS A 49 7.37 -9.44 -4.95
CA HIS A 49 8.04 -8.16 -4.71
C HIS A 49 7.08 -6.97 -4.71
N PHE A 50 6.17 -6.91 -5.70
CA PHE A 50 5.17 -5.84 -5.75
C PHE A 50 4.15 -5.93 -4.61
N MET A 51 3.74 -7.14 -4.20
CA MET A 51 2.88 -7.31 -3.02
C MET A 51 3.55 -6.81 -1.73
N ASP A 52 4.83 -7.13 -1.55
CA ASP A 52 5.60 -6.65 -0.39
C ASP A 52 5.71 -5.11 -0.39
N GLN A 53 5.93 -4.50 -1.56
CA GLN A 53 5.93 -3.04 -1.71
C GLN A 53 4.57 -2.39 -1.41
N ILE A 54 3.48 -2.99 -1.90
CA ILE A 54 2.12 -2.51 -1.60
C ILE A 54 1.89 -2.52 -0.10
N LYS A 55 2.25 -3.61 0.58
CA LYS A 55 2.09 -3.73 2.03
C LYS A 55 2.90 -2.69 2.81
N GLU A 56 4.12 -2.38 2.35
CA GLU A 56 4.94 -1.32 2.95
C GLU A 56 4.31 0.06 2.76
N LEU A 57 3.78 0.35 1.57
CA LEU A 57 3.09 1.61 1.27
C LEU A 57 1.80 1.76 2.06
N GLU A 58 1.01 0.69 2.20
CA GLU A 58 -0.18 0.67 3.05
C GLU A 58 0.16 0.98 4.52
N GLY A 59 1.27 0.42 5.03
CA GLY A 59 1.79 0.75 6.35
C GLY A 59 2.12 2.23 6.52
N LYS A 60 2.85 2.81 5.55
CA LYS A 60 3.18 4.25 5.55
C LYS A 60 1.93 5.13 5.46
N ILE A 61 0.95 4.75 4.65
CA ILE A 61 -0.33 5.48 4.56
C ILE A 61 -1.04 5.43 5.91
N HIS A 62 -1.06 4.28 6.57
CA HIS A 62 -1.68 4.15 7.89
C HIS A 62 -0.98 5.01 8.95
N GLU A 63 0.35 5.06 8.95
CA GLU A 63 1.12 5.94 9.84
C GLU A 63 0.82 7.42 9.57
N LEU A 64 0.76 7.83 8.29
CA LEU A 64 0.47 9.21 7.91
C LEU A 64 -0.99 9.61 8.21
N GLN A 65 -1.95 8.71 8.04
CA GLN A 65 -3.35 8.94 8.42
C GLN A 65 -3.51 9.14 9.93
N ASN A 66 -2.64 8.51 10.74
CA ASN A 66 -2.64 8.68 12.18
C ASN A 66 -1.67 9.77 12.66
N ALA A 67 -1.00 10.48 11.75
CA ALA A 67 -0.09 11.55 12.11
C ALA A 67 -0.88 12.73 12.68
N VAL A 68 -0.57 13.09 13.93
CA VAL A 68 -1.15 14.23 14.62
C VAL A 68 -0.07 15.26 14.84
N VAL A 69 -0.27 16.49 14.35
CA VAL A 69 0.58 17.63 14.71
C VAL A 69 0.02 18.21 16.00
N LYS A 70 0.80 18.18 17.08
CA LYS A 70 0.40 18.73 18.38
C LYS A 70 1.25 19.94 18.73
N ILE A 71 0.60 21.07 18.98
CA ILE A 71 1.22 22.24 19.60
C ILE A 71 1.06 22.07 21.11
N THR A 72 2.18 21.88 21.80
CA THR A 72 2.25 21.77 23.26
C THR A 72 2.52 23.13 23.87
N GLY A 73 1.54 23.69 24.58
CA GLY A 73 1.68 24.95 25.30
C GLY A 73 0.49 25.88 25.06
N THR A 74 0.39 26.90 25.89
CA THR A 74 -0.73 27.84 25.84
C THR A 74 -0.68 28.68 24.55
N VAL A 75 -1.73 28.56 23.74
CA VAL A 75 -2.00 29.45 22.62
C VAL A 75 -2.86 30.59 23.14
N TYR A 76 -2.38 31.82 22.98
CA TYR A 76 -3.07 33.00 23.48
C TYR A 76 -4.16 33.48 22.49
N PRO A 77 -5.17 34.22 22.97
CA PRO A 77 -6.20 34.82 22.13
C PRO A 77 -5.60 35.68 21.03
N ARG A 78 -6.29 35.74 19.89
CA ARG A 78 -5.90 36.41 18.64
C ARG A 78 -4.67 35.84 17.95
N THR A 79 -4.17 34.69 18.38
CA THR A 79 -3.13 33.96 17.63
C THR A 79 -3.76 33.27 16.44
N SER A 80 -3.17 33.45 15.26
CA SER A 80 -3.53 32.68 14.07
C SER A 80 -2.59 31.50 13.91
N ILE A 81 -3.15 30.29 13.81
CA ILE A 81 -2.40 29.06 13.55
C ILE A 81 -2.75 28.62 12.13
N THR A 82 -1.73 28.46 11.30
CA THR A 82 -1.88 27.94 9.94
C THR A 82 -1.13 26.62 9.82
N ILE A 83 -1.83 25.57 9.42
CA ILE A 83 -1.26 24.25 9.13
C ILE A 83 -1.72 23.88 7.73
N TYR A 84 -0.78 23.77 6.79
CA TYR A 84 -1.04 23.66 5.35
C TYR A 84 -1.91 24.82 4.82
N ASP A 85 -3.07 24.53 4.24
CA ASP A 85 -4.04 25.48 3.69
C ASP A 85 -5.14 25.86 4.71
N LYS A 86 -5.11 25.27 5.91
CA LYS A 86 -6.08 25.55 6.97
C LYS A 86 -5.54 26.58 7.94
N SER A 87 -6.35 27.60 8.23
CA SER A 87 -6.06 28.61 9.25
C SER A 87 -7.18 28.65 10.28
N ILE A 88 -6.82 28.66 11.57
CA ILE A 88 -7.74 28.98 12.65
C ILE A 88 -7.23 30.21 13.40
N THR A 89 -8.17 31.10 13.74
CA THR A 89 -7.87 32.19 14.66
C THR A 89 -8.40 31.81 16.03
N VAL A 90 -7.49 31.74 16.99
CA VAL A 90 -7.78 31.37 18.36
C VAL A 90 -8.41 32.57 19.05
N MET A 91 -9.68 32.49 19.44
CA MET A 91 -10.39 33.62 20.06
C MET A 91 -10.26 33.64 21.60
N GLU A 92 -9.98 32.49 22.20
CA GLU A 92 -9.82 32.27 23.63
C GLU A 92 -8.55 31.46 23.89
N SER A 93 -7.97 31.55 25.09
CA SER A 93 -6.73 30.81 25.38
C SER A 93 -6.96 29.30 25.31
N TRP A 94 -6.11 28.57 24.59
CA TRP A 94 -6.13 27.11 24.52
C TRP A 94 -4.84 26.51 25.05
N ILE A 95 -4.90 25.38 25.75
CA ILE A 95 -3.72 24.70 26.29
C ILE A 95 -3.10 23.76 25.25
N TYR A 96 -3.92 23.23 24.34
CA TYR A 96 -3.48 22.33 23.27
C TYR A 96 -4.22 22.59 21.96
N VAL A 97 -3.48 22.56 20.86
CA VAL A 97 -4.04 22.57 19.50
C VAL A 97 -3.49 21.37 18.75
N TYR A 98 -4.37 20.61 18.10
CA TYR A 98 -3.95 19.49 17.28
C TYR A 98 -4.55 19.54 15.88
N PHE A 99 -3.77 19.09 14.91
CA PHE A 99 -4.25 18.87 13.55
C PHE A 99 -4.31 17.37 13.32
N LYS A 100 -5.51 16.88 13.00
CA LYS A 100 -5.74 15.47 12.70
C LYS A 100 -6.15 15.35 11.24
N TYR A 101 -5.36 14.58 10.49
CA TYR A 101 -5.75 14.18 9.15
C TYR A 101 -6.79 13.06 9.26
N MET A 102 -8.06 13.33 8.98
CA MET A 102 -9.04 12.27 8.78
C MET A 102 -9.17 12.04 7.29
N SER A 103 -9.06 10.78 6.86
CA SER A 103 -9.06 10.37 5.44
C SER A 103 -10.28 10.83 4.63
N THR A 104 -11.31 11.37 5.29
CA THR A 104 -12.50 11.95 4.69
C THR A 104 -12.60 13.46 4.80
N GLU A 105 -11.92 14.11 5.76
CA GLU A 105 -12.01 15.56 6.02
C GLU A 105 -10.72 16.10 6.69
N GLU A 106 -10.22 17.23 6.19
CA GLU A 106 -9.13 17.98 6.79
C GLU A 106 -9.67 18.94 7.85
N GLU A 107 -9.78 18.46 9.10
CA GLU A 107 -10.25 19.28 10.21
C GLU A 107 -9.12 19.68 11.15
N LEU A 108 -8.94 21.00 11.30
CA LEU A 108 -8.13 21.57 12.36
C LEU A 108 -8.99 21.65 13.62
N VAL A 109 -8.75 20.74 14.57
CA VAL A 109 -9.52 20.64 15.80
C VAL A 109 -8.72 21.20 16.96
N ALA A 110 -9.18 22.31 17.51
CA ALA A 110 -8.66 22.79 18.79
C ALA A 110 -9.55 22.31 19.92
N ALA A 111 -8.97 21.60 20.90
CA ALA A 111 -9.67 21.22 22.11
C ALA A 111 -8.73 21.28 23.31
N ASP A 112 -9.21 21.85 24.41
CA ASP A 112 -8.63 21.65 25.74
C ASP A 112 -8.91 20.22 26.17
N LEU A 113 -7.95 19.33 25.95
CA LEU A 113 -7.92 18.02 26.58
C LEU A 113 -7.46 18.17 28.04
N GLU A 114 -8.27 18.85 28.86
CA GLU A 114 -8.31 18.51 30.28
C GLU A 114 -9.37 17.42 30.47
N LYS A 115 -8.88 16.20 30.69
CA LYS A 115 -9.57 14.91 30.95
C LYS A 115 -9.77 14.01 29.73
N VAL A 116 -8.72 13.26 29.39
CA VAL A 116 -8.84 11.81 29.17
C VAL A 116 -8.00 11.13 30.24
#